data_AF-A0A433JX19-F1
#
_entry.id   AF-A0A433JX19-F1
#
_cell.length_a   1.000
_cell.length_b   1.000
_cell.length_c   1.000
_cell.angle_alpha   90.00
_cell.angle_beta   90.00
_cell.angle_gamma   90.00
#
_symmetry.space_group_name_H-M   'P 1'
#
loop_
_entity.id
_entity.type
_entity.pdbx_description
1 polymer ?
#
loop_
_entity_poly.entity_id
_entity_poly.type
_entity_poly.pdbx_seq_one_letter_code
_entity_poly.pdbx_strand_id
1 'polypeptide(L)'
;MWIVRIALSRPYTFIVLALMLLIIGPLTLMRTPTDIFPDINIPVVSVVWNYTGMPPEDMANRITSVFERVVPTVVNDVEHIESQSLLGVGVIKIFFQPTVNINIALSQVTGVAQTMLRSLPPGTLPPLILNYTASSVPILQLVLSSQTIPEQNLFDFGNSFLRTQLVNVPGASLPYPYGGKVRQIQIDLDPKAMQTYGVSAQEVNAAIAAQNLIIPGGTEKIGKYEYIIKLNGSPLSVEELNNLPVKATPGRVLYIRDVAHARDGFPPQTNIVRVNGQRAVMMSVQKTGEASTIEIVKRIKALIPQIKQIMPAGLNLDFFADQSIFVTAAIKGVITEGVIAAALTALMILLFLGSWRSTLIRQRP
;
A
#
# COMPACT_ATOMS: atom_id res chain seq x y z
N MET A 1 24.58 6.63 53.70
CA MET A 1 25.45 7.55 52.92
C MET A 1 26.65 6.83 52.25
N TRP A 2 26.53 5.57 51.83
CA TRP A 2 27.66 4.84 51.23
C TRP A 2 27.88 5.21 49.74
N ILE A 3 26.80 5.40 48.98
CA ILE A 3 26.80 5.89 47.59
C ILE A 3 27.50 7.25 47.45
N VAL A 4 27.20 8.19 48.35
CA VAL A 4 27.83 9.52 48.35
C VAL A 4 29.32 9.42 48.68
N ARG A 5 29.70 8.55 49.62
CA ARG A 5 31.11 8.32 49.98
C ARG A 5 31.90 7.70 48.81
N ILE A 6 31.30 6.75 48.08
CA ILE A 6 31.91 6.17 46.87
C ILE A 6 32.09 7.24 45.79
N ALA A 7 31.05 8.05 45.54
CA ALA A 7 31.11 9.12 44.56
C ALA A 7 32.20 10.15 44.85
N LEU A 8 32.38 10.51 46.12
CA LEU A 8 33.44 11.44 46.54
C LEU A 8 34.84 10.81 46.54
N SER A 9 34.96 9.50 46.76
CA SER A 9 36.25 8.79 46.80
C SER A 9 36.84 8.49 45.42
N ARG A 10 36.04 8.50 44.35
CA ARG A 10 36.46 8.18 42.97
C ARG A 10 36.07 9.26 41.95
N PRO A 11 36.55 10.50 42.10
CA PRO A 11 36.13 11.63 41.25
C PRO A 11 36.41 11.38 39.76
N TYR A 12 37.56 10.79 39.41
CA TYR A 12 37.90 10.49 38.01
C TYR A 12 36.94 9.51 37.35
N THR A 13 36.43 8.51 38.08
CA THR A 13 35.45 7.56 37.53
C THR A 13 34.15 8.27 37.12
N PHE A 14 33.68 9.23 37.92
CA PHE A 14 32.47 10.00 37.61
C PHE A 14 32.70 11.04 36.51
N ILE A 15 33.91 11.61 36.41
CA ILE A 15 34.28 12.48 35.27
C ILE A 15 34.26 11.67 33.97
N VAL A 16 34.86 10.47 33.96
CA VAL A 16 34.86 9.58 32.78
C VAL A 16 33.43 9.15 32.43
N LEU A 17 32.60 8.82 33.42
CA LEU A 17 31.19 8.50 33.21
C LEU A 17 30.42 9.69 32.60
N ALA A 18 30.65 10.91 33.10
CA ALA A 18 30.01 12.12 32.59
C ALA A 18 30.44 12.42 31.14
N LEU A 19 31.73 12.26 30.81
CA LEU A 19 32.24 12.39 29.44
C LEU A 19 31.64 11.31 28.53
N MET A 20 31.52 10.08 29.01
CA MET A 20 30.88 9.00 28.26
C MET A 20 29.42 9.32 27.95
N LEU A 21 28.65 9.83 28.93
CA LEU A 21 27.27 10.28 28.71
C LEU A 21 27.20 11.48 27.77
N LEU A 22 28.17 12.40 27.83
CA LEU A 22 28.25 13.56 26.94
C LEU A 22 28.54 13.16 25.48
N ILE A 23 29.25 12.06 25.26
CA ILE A 23 29.50 11.51 23.91
C ILE A 23 28.30 10.66 23.43
N ILE A 24 27.78 9.77 24.28
CA ILE A 24 26.68 8.86 23.93
C ILE A 24 25.37 9.63 23.73
N GLY A 25 25.09 10.65 24.53
CA GLY A 25 23.86 11.45 24.45
C GLY A 25 23.60 12.00 23.04
N PRO A 26 24.50 12.82 22.47
CA PRO A 26 24.36 13.34 21.10
C PRO A 26 24.28 12.23 20.04
N LEU A 27 25.08 11.16 20.16
CA LEU A 27 25.05 10.05 19.21
C LEU A 27 23.71 9.32 19.22
N THR A 28 23.12 9.10 20.40
CA THR A 28 21.78 8.51 20.52
C THR A 28 20.72 9.45 19.96
N LEU A 29 20.74 10.74 20.30
CA LEU A 29 19.82 11.75 19.76
C LEU A 29 19.83 11.82 18.23
N MET A 30 20.99 11.65 17.59
CA MET A 30 21.12 11.64 16.13
C MET A 30 20.61 10.35 15.46
N ARG A 31 20.54 9.23 16.20
CA ARG A 31 20.15 7.91 15.67
C ARG A 31 18.73 7.50 16.02
N THR A 32 18.10 8.13 17.01
CA THR A 32 16.74 7.81 17.42
C THR A 32 15.74 8.12 16.29
N PRO A 33 14.95 7.13 15.84
CA PRO A 33 13.87 7.36 14.90
C PRO A 33 12.87 8.35 15.49
N THR A 34 12.52 9.38 14.73
CA THR A 34 11.54 10.39 15.15
C THR A 34 10.26 10.26 14.36
N ASP A 35 9.14 10.26 15.08
CA ASP A 35 7.79 10.24 14.53
C ASP A 35 6.84 11.08 15.41
N ILE A 36 5.67 11.41 14.87
CA ILE A 36 4.63 12.17 15.61
C ILE A 36 3.88 11.30 16.61
N PHE A 37 3.62 10.04 16.26
CA PHE A 37 2.94 9.08 17.12
C PHE A 37 3.94 8.02 17.60
N PRO A 38 3.81 7.55 18.85
CA PRO A 38 4.44 6.29 19.22
C PRO A 38 3.87 5.17 18.35
N ASP A 39 4.56 4.04 18.24
CA ASP A 39 4.01 2.90 17.52
C ASP A 39 2.79 2.33 18.28
N ILE A 40 1.60 2.61 17.75
CA ILE A 40 0.33 2.12 18.28
C ILE A 40 0.03 0.78 17.60
N ASN A 41 0.51 -0.30 18.22
CA ASN A 41 0.29 -1.66 17.73
C ASN A 41 -1.06 -2.19 18.21
N ILE A 42 -2.15 -1.75 17.57
CA ILE A 42 -3.45 -2.44 17.68
C ILE A 42 -3.36 -3.63 16.71
N PRO A 43 -3.34 -4.88 17.19
CA PRO A 43 -3.16 -6.04 16.33
C PRO A 43 -4.46 -6.32 15.57
N VAL A 44 -4.56 -5.79 14.36
CA VAL A 44 -5.72 -5.97 13.48
C VAL A 44 -5.28 -6.52 12.14
N VAL A 45 -5.92 -7.61 11.71
CA VAL A 45 -5.74 -8.15 10.35
C VAL A 45 -7.03 -7.88 9.56
N SER A 46 -6.89 -7.18 8.45
CA SER A 46 -7.98 -6.95 7.51
C SER A 46 -7.90 -7.95 6.36
N VAL A 47 -8.99 -8.68 6.13
CA VAL A 47 -9.14 -9.64 5.04
C VAL A 47 -10.18 -9.08 4.08
N VAL A 48 -9.76 -8.80 2.84
CA VAL A 48 -10.62 -8.22 1.80
C VAL A 48 -10.90 -9.28 0.75
N TRP A 49 -12.12 -9.78 0.75
CA TRP A 49 -12.66 -10.68 -0.26
C TRP A 49 -13.25 -9.87 -1.41
N ASN A 50 -12.97 -10.27 -2.64
CA ASN A 50 -13.52 -9.65 -3.84
C ASN A 50 -14.27 -10.70 -4.67
N TYR A 51 -15.51 -10.38 -5.04
CA TYR A 51 -16.32 -11.16 -5.97
C TYR A 51 -17.14 -10.21 -6.83
N THR A 52 -16.68 -9.93 -8.05
CA THR A 52 -17.29 -8.90 -8.91
C THR A 52 -18.78 -9.17 -9.18
N GLY A 53 -19.61 -8.16 -8.91
CA GLY A 53 -21.04 -8.20 -9.23
C GLY A 53 -21.93 -8.90 -8.20
N MET A 54 -21.38 -9.42 -7.10
CA MET A 54 -22.19 -10.03 -6.04
C MET A 54 -22.87 -8.96 -5.16
N PRO A 55 -24.21 -9.01 -4.97
CA PRO A 55 -24.91 -8.09 -4.08
C PRO A 55 -24.39 -8.14 -2.63
N PRO A 56 -24.49 -7.04 -1.86
CA PRO A 56 -23.99 -6.99 -0.48
C PRO A 56 -24.56 -8.08 0.44
N GLU A 57 -25.84 -8.44 0.29
CA GLU A 57 -26.49 -9.49 1.07
C GLU A 57 -25.95 -10.89 0.75
N ASP A 58 -25.73 -11.18 -0.54
CA ASP A 58 -25.09 -12.43 -0.96
C ASP A 58 -23.63 -12.50 -0.52
N MET A 59 -22.89 -11.38 -0.61
CA MET A 59 -21.52 -11.29 -0.08
C MET A 59 -21.50 -11.62 1.42
N ALA A 60 -22.43 -11.04 2.19
CA ALA A 60 -22.54 -11.30 3.63
C ALA A 60 -22.84 -12.78 3.92
N ASN A 61 -23.82 -13.36 3.24
CA ASN A 61 -24.31 -14.71 3.52
C ASN A 61 -23.40 -15.82 2.97
N ARG A 62 -22.74 -15.61 1.83
CA ARG A 62 -22.00 -16.66 1.10
C ARG A 62 -20.49 -16.60 1.27
N ILE A 63 -19.93 -15.44 1.62
CA ILE A 63 -18.47 -15.25 1.77
C ILE A 63 -18.14 -14.79 3.19
N THR A 64 -18.62 -13.60 3.56
CA THR A 64 -18.22 -12.94 4.81
C THR A 64 -18.56 -13.77 6.03
N SER A 65 -19.83 -14.11 6.24
CA SER A 65 -20.27 -14.88 7.43
C SER A 65 -19.72 -16.30 7.48
N VAL A 66 -19.39 -16.89 6.33
CA VAL A 66 -18.77 -18.22 6.28
C VAL A 66 -17.34 -18.13 6.78
N PHE A 67 -16.58 -17.13 6.32
CA PHE A 67 -15.22 -16.89 6.78
C PHE A 67 -15.17 -16.51 8.27
N GLU A 68 -16.04 -15.60 8.72
CA GLU A 68 -16.14 -15.19 10.13
C GLU A 68 -16.39 -16.35 11.09
N ARG A 69 -17.20 -17.34 10.69
CA ARG A 69 -17.48 -18.52 11.52
C ARG A 69 -16.29 -19.48 11.63
N VAL A 70 -15.43 -19.51 10.60
CA VAL A 70 -14.29 -20.44 10.56
C VAL A 70 -13.05 -19.85 11.22
N VAL A 71 -12.84 -18.53 11.13
CA VAL A 71 -11.65 -17.86 11.69
C VAL A 71 -11.41 -18.22 13.17
N PRO A 72 -12.38 -18.11 14.09
CA PRO A 72 -12.16 -18.42 15.50
C PRO A 72 -11.83 -19.90 15.79
N THR A 73 -12.06 -20.81 14.83
CA THR A 73 -11.80 -22.24 15.03
C THR A 73 -10.34 -22.65 14.82
N VAL A 74 -9.56 -21.82 14.12
CA VAL A 74 -8.18 -22.11 13.72
C VAL A 74 -7.22 -21.01 14.15
N VAL A 75 -7.68 -19.76 14.17
CA VAL A 75 -6.87 -18.60 14.52
C VAL A 75 -7.00 -18.34 16.02
N ASN A 76 -5.86 -18.30 16.70
CA ASN A 76 -5.83 -18.09 18.15
C ASN A 76 -5.92 -16.60 18.50
N ASP A 77 -6.29 -16.32 19.75
CA ASP A 77 -6.26 -14.98 20.35
C ASP A 77 -7.11 -13.92 19.63
N VAL A 78 -8.17 -14.34 18.95
CA VAL A 78 -9.17 -13.43 18.39
C VAL A 78 -9.98 -12.81 19.54
N GLU A 79 -10.03 -11.49 19.59
CA GLU A 79 -10.85 -10.74 20.53
C GLU A 79 -12.27 -10.57 20.00
N HIS A 80 -12.39 -9.96 18.82
CA HIS A 80 -13.66 -9.78 18.13
C HIS A 80 -13.43 -9.64 16.62
N ILE A 81 -14.50 -9.81 15.83
CA ILE A 81 -14.48 -9.68 14.38
C ILE A 81 -15.54 -8.67 13.97
N GLU A 82 -15.15 -7.70 13.16
CA GLU A 82 -16.08 -6.78 12.50
C GLU A 82 -16.05 -7.04 11.00
N SER A 83 -17.20 -7.01 10.34
CA SER A 83 -17.24 -7.06 8.87
C SER A 83 -18.17 -6.05 8.27
N GLN A 84 -17.86 -5.71 7.02
CA GLN A 84 -18.66 -4.86 6.18
C GLN A 84 -18.73 -5.49 4.79
N SER A 85 -19.95 -5.79 4.34
CA SER A 85 -20.19 -6.30 3.00
C SER A 85 -20.73 -5.16 2.12
N LEU A 86 -20.04 -4.93 1.01
CA LEU A 86 -20.35 -3.96 -0.03
C LEU A 86 -20.57 -4.69 -1.35
N LEU A 87 -20.97 -3.97 -2.39
CA LEU A 87 -21.16 -4.55 -3.72
C LEU A 87 -19.85 -5.17 -4.22
N GLY A 88 -19.84 -6.50 -4.32
CA GLY A 88 -18.71 -7.32 -4.76
C GLY A 88 -17.45 -7.27 -3.89
N VAL A 89 -17.51 -6.68 -2.69
CA VAL A 89 -16.37 -6.57 -1.78
C VAL A 89 -16.82 -6.88 -0.34
N GLY A 90 -16.13 -7.79 0.34
CA GLY A 90 -16.33 -8.10 1.75
C GLY A 90 -15.08 -7.76 2.54
N VAL A 91 -15.18 -6.83 3.47
CA VAL A 91 -14.06 -6.40 4.33
C VAL A 91 -14.28 -6.98 5.72
N ILE A 92 -13.32 -7.78 6.20
CA ILE A 92 -13.39 -8.45 7.50
C ILE A 92 -12.18 -8.03 8.31
N LYS A 93 -12.42 -7.34 9.42
CA LYS A 93 -11.39 -6.91 10.37
C LYS A 93 -11.40 -7.86 11.57
N ILE A 94 -10.28 -8.54 11.77
CA ILE A 94 -10.08 -9.45 12.89
C ILE A 94 -9.23 -8.70 13.91
N PHE A 95 -9.82 -8.41 15.07
CA PHE A 95 -9.14 -7.80 16.19
C PHE A 95 -8.62 -8.90 17.11
N PHE A 96 -7.36 -8.79 17.50
CA PHE A 96 -6.71 -9.77 18.34
C PHE A 96 -6.45 -9.22 19.75
N GLN A 97 -6.25 -10.13 20.69
CA GLN A 97 -5.80 -9.79 22.03
C GLN A 97 -4.45 -9.05 21.99
N PRO A 98 -4.19 -8.08 22.88
CA PRO A 98 -2.97 -7.24 22.85
C PRO A 98 -1.65 -8.00 22.91
N THR A 99 -1.63 -9.24 23.43
CA THR A 99 -0.42 -10.07 23.59
C THR A 99 -0.16 -11.01 22.41
N VAL A 100 -0.99 -10.98 21.36
CA VAL A 100 -0.86 -11.88 20.22
C VAL A 100 0.45 -11.65 19.45
N ASN A 101 1.01 -12.72 18.89
CA ASN A 101 2.00 -12.58 17.83
C ASN A 101 1.29 -12.38 16.49
N ILE A 102 1.25 -11.13 16.02
CA ILE A 102 0.55 -10.75 14.78
C ILE A 102 1.04 -11.52 13.55
N ASN A 103 2.31 -11.90 13.48
CA ASN A 103 2.86 -12.63 12.35
C ASN A 103 2.36 -14.08 12.30
N ILE A 104 2.19 -14.70 13.48
CA ILE A 104 1.58 -16.04 13.60
C ILE A 104 0.09 -15.94 13.23
N ALA A 105 -0.62 -14.97 13.78
CA ALA A 105 -2.03 -14.72 13.46
C ALA A 105 -2.24 -14.49 11.96
N LEU A 106 -1.40 -13.67 11.32
CA LEU A 106 -1.42 -13.43 9.87
C LEU A 106 -1.23 -14.72 9.07
N SER A 107 -0.31 -15.58 9.51
CA SER A 107 -0.06 -16.88 8.87
C SER A 107 -1.25 -17.83 9.02
N GLN A 108 -1.87 -17.87 10.21
CA GLN A 108 -3.08 -18.66 10.47
C GLN A 108 -4.26 -18.17 9.63
N VAL A 109 -4.54 -16.86 9.63
CA VAL A 109 -5.60 -16.23 8.82
C VAL A 109 -5.40 -16.54 7.33
N THR A 110 -4.16 -16.45 6.84
CA THR A 110 -3.82 -16.80 5.46
C THR A 110 -4.09 -18.27 5.16
N GLY A 111 -3.66 -19.19 6.03
CA GLY A 111 -3.90 -20.62 5.86
C GLY A 111 -5.39 -20.97 5.83
N VAL A 112 -6.18 -20.35 6.71
CA VAL A 112 -7.65 -20.51 6.73
C VAL A 112 -8.27 -19.98 5.45
N ALA A 113 -7.90 -18.76 5.03
CA ALA A 113 -8.42 -18.15 3.81
C ALA A 113 -8.20 -19.01 2.57
N GLN A 114 -7.01 -19.62 2.44
CA GLN A 114 -6.71 -20.51 1.32
C GLN A 114 -7.54 -21.80 1.36
N THR A 115 -7.72 -22.39 2.54
CA THR A 115 -8.51 -23.63 2.70
C THR A 115 -9.99 -23.38 2.42
N MET A 116 -10.49 -22.20 2.81
CA MET A 116 -11.87 -21.79 2.67
C MET A 116 -12.32 -21.62 1.22
N LEU A 117 -11.40 -21.34 0.28
CA LEU A 117 -11.73 -21.15 -1.14
C LEU A 117 -12.58 -22.28 -1.73
N ARG A 118 -12.37 -23.53 -1.27
CA ARG A 118 -13.16 -24.69 -1.74
C ARG A 118 -14.62 -24.68 -1.30
N SER A 119 -14.93 -23.98 -0.21
CA SER A 119 -16.29 -23.86 0.34
C SER A 119 -17.02 -22.60 -0.14
N LEU A 120 -16.29 -21.67 -0.76
CA LEU A 120 -16.83 -20.42 -1.29
C LEU A 120 -17.38 -20.62 -2.72
N PRO A 121 -18.21 -19.69 -3.23
CA PRO A 121 -18.73 -19.77 -4.59
C PRO A 121 -17.63 -19.94 -5.64
N PRO A 122 -17.87 -20.71 -6.72
CA PRO A 122 -16.91 -20.85 -7.82
C PRO A 122 -16.50 -19.49 -8.41
N GLY A 123 -15.21 -19.32 -8.69
CA GLY A 123 -14.67 -18.06 -9.19
C GLY A 123 -14.22 -17.07 -8.10
N THR A 124 -14.41 -17.40 -6.81
CA THR A 124 -13.79 -16.65 -5.71
C THR A 124 -12.27 -16.72 -5.80
N LEU A 125 -11.60 -15.56 -5.79
CA LEU A 125 -10.14 -15.45 -5.74
C LEU A 125 -9.66 -15.37 -4.28
N PRO A 126 -8.39 -15.76 -4.00
CA PRO A 126 -7.78 -15.52 -2.69
C PRO A 126 -7.94 -14.06 -2.24
N PRO A 127 -8.22 -13.81 -0.95
CA PRO A 127 -8.44 -12.47 -0.46
C PRO A 127 -7.12 -11.72 -0.34
N LEU A 128 -7.22 -10.39 -0.34
CA LEU A 128 -6.10 -9.54 0.04
C LEU A 128 -6.06 -9.43 1.57
N ILE A 129 -4.97 -9.90 2.16
CA ILE A 129 -4.77 -9.85 3.61
C ILE A 129 -3.79 -8.72 3.94
N LEU A 130 -4.24 -7.79 4.76
CA LEU A 130 -3.52 -6.58 5.13
C LEU A 130 -3.33 -6.57 6.64
N ASN A 131 -2.08 -6.39 7.08
CA ASN A 131 -1.81 -6.03 8.47
C ASN A 131 -2.13 -4.54 8.64
N TYR A 132 -3.15 -4.22 9.44
CA TYR A 132 -3.56 -2.85 9.68
C TYR A 132 -3.05 -2.43 11.06
N THR A 133 -2.08 -1.54 11.08
CA THR A 133 -1.66 -0.88 12.32
C THR A 133 -2.23 0.54 12.36
N ALA A 134 -2.50 1.09 13.55
CA ALA A 134 -2.90 2.48 13.68
C ALA A 134 -1.81 3.46 13.17
N SER A 135 -0.57 2.98 12.98
CA SER A 135 0.54 3.68 12.35
C SER A 135 0.54 3.65 10.80
N SER A 136 -0.42 2.98 10.15
CA SER A 136 -0.53 2.88 8.67
C SER A 136 -1.08 4.18 8.03
N VAL A 137 -0.94 5.32 8.71
CA VAL A 137 -1.39 6.62 8.24
C VAL A 137 -0.51 7.05 7.06
N PRO A 138 -1.10 7.58 5.97
CA PRO A 138 -0.33 8.13 4.87
C PRO A 138 0.61 9.24 5.37
N ILE A 139 1.92 9.00 5.25
CA ILE A 139 2.96 9.96 5.65
C ILE A 139 3.28 10.98 4.54
N LEU A 140 3.00 10.59 3.30
CA LEU A 140 3.18 11.42 2.11
C LEU A 140 2.09 11.06 1.10
N GLN A 141 1.47 12.07 0.50
CA GLN A 141 0.54 11.89 -0.61
C GLN A 141 1.09 12.59 -1.85
N LEU A 142 1.31 11.80 -2.89
CA LEU A 142 1.75 12.26 -4.20
C LEU A 142 0.53 12.39 -5.10
N VAL A 143 0.51 13.42 -5.93
CA VAL A 143 -0.55 13.65 -6.91
C VAL A 143 0.07 13.73 -8.28
N LEU A 144 -0.44 12.90 -9.19
CA LEU A 144 -0.16 12.92 -10.60
C LEU A 144 -1.34 13.59 -11.32
N SER A 145 -1.07 14.69 -12.00
CA SER A 145 -2.07 15.43 -12.77
C SER A 145 -1.54 15.78 -14.16
N SER A 146 -2.43 15.93 -15.12
CA SER A 146 -2.08 16.41 -16.46
C SER A 146 -3.32 17.00 -17.13
N GLN A 147 -3.10 18.01 -17.99
CA GLN A 147 -4.14 18.58 -18.84
C GLN A 147 -4.19 17.94 -20.23
N THR A 148 -3.11 17.27 -20.65
CA THR A 148 -2.95 16.69 -21.99
C THR A 148 -3.00 15.17 -21.98
N ILE A 149 -2.62 14.52 -20.88
CA ILE A 149 -2.55 13.07 -20.77
C ILE A 149 -3.89 12.49 -20.25
N PRO A 150 -4.46 11.47 -20.90
CA PRO A 150 -5.66 10.80 -20.42
C PRO A 150 -5.49 10.19 -19.02
N GLU A 151 -6.57 10.17 -18.23
CA GLU A 151 -6.61 9.56 -16.88
C GLU A 151 -6.13 8.10 -16.83
N GLN A 152 -6.29 7.35 -17.93
CA GLN A 152 -5.84 5.96 -18.02
C GLN A 152 -4.32 5.87 -17.98
N ASN A 153 -3.66 6.68 -18.79
CA ASN A 153 -2.20 6.73 -18.86
C ASN A 153 -1.61 7.33 -17.59
N LEU A 154 -2.30 8.27 -16.94
CA LEU A 154 -1.91 8.77 -15.62
C LEU A 154 -1.93 7.67 -14.56
N PHE A 155 -2.98 6.85 -14.54
CA PHE A 155 -3.08 5.73 -13.60
C PHE A 155 -2.01 4.69 -13.88
N ASP A 156 -1.82 4.30 -15.15
CA ASP A 156 -0.81 3.31 -15.53
C ASP A 156 0.62 3.79 -15.20
N PHE A 157 0.94 5.05 -15.49
CA PHE A 157 2.23 5.61 -15.10
C PHE A 157 2.42 5.60 -13.57
N GLY A 158 1.41 6.00 -12.80
CA GLY A 158 1.45 5.96 -11.34
C GLY A 158 1.65 4.55 -10.79
N ASN A 159 0.87 3.60 -11.29
CA ASN A 159 0.84 2.24 -10.77
C ASN A 159 2.01 1.36 -11.24
N SER A 160 2.35 1.42 -12.52
CA SER A 160 3.33 0.52 -13.13
C SER A 160 4.74 1.07 -13.06
N PHE A 161 4.91 2.39 -13.18
CA PHE A 161 6.21 3.03 -13.19
C PHE A 161 6.57 3.68 -11.84
N LEU A 162 5.81 4.70 -11.41
CA LEU A 162 6.16 5.49 -10.22
C LEU A 162 6.19 4.63 -8.96
N ARG A 163 5.18 3.79 -8.76
CA ARG A 163 5.09 2.88 -7.61
C ARG A 163 6.30 1.92 -7.55
N THR A 164 6.71 1.37 -8.68
CA THR A 164 7.85 0.44 -8.79
C THR A 164 9.19 1.12 -8.48
N GLN A 165 9.34 2.41 -8.80
CA GLN A 165 10.54 3.16 -8.43
C GLN A 165 10.57 3.47 -6.93
N LEU A 166 9.43 3.84 -6.34
CA LEU A 166 9.33 4.27 -4.95
C LEU A 166 9.30 3.13 -3.93
N VAL A 167 8.88 1.91 -4.32
CA VAL A 167 8.82 0.75 -3.42
C VAL A 167 10.20 0.33 -2.89
N ASN A 168 11.27 0.72 -3.58
CA ASN A 168 12.64 0.44 -3.15
C ASN A 168 13.09 1.30 -1.95
N VAL A 169 12.29 2.28 -1.52
CA VAL A 169 12.60 3.08 -0.34
C VAL A 169 12.33 2.24 0.92
N PRO A 170 13.35 1.95 1.75
CA PRO A 170 13.17 1.15 2.94
C PRO A 170 12.17 1.79 3.91
N GLY A 171 11.24 0.98 4.43
CA GLY A 171 10.19 1.44 5.36
C GLY A 171 9.02 2.17 4.70
N ALA A 172 8.97 2.24 3.37
CA ALA A 172 7.82 2.76 2.64
C ALA A 172 6.92 1.62 2.13
N SER A 173 5.62 1.77 2.26
CA SER A 173 4.61 0.97 1.57
C SER A 173 3.78 1.86 0.66
N LEU A 174 3.56 1.40 -0.57
CA LEU A 174 2.79 2.10 -1.58
C LEU A 174 1.59 1.22 -1.98
N PRO A 175 0.40 1.45 -1.40
CA PRO A 175 -0.84 0.84 -1.89
C PRO A 175 -1.16 1.25 -3.33
N TYR A 176 -2.20 0.64 -3.91
CA TYR A 176 -2.70 1.02 -5.22
C TYR A 176 -3.10 2.50 -5.26
N PRO A 177 -2.88 3.20 -6.39
CA PRO A 177 -3.27 4.59 -6.54
C PRO A 177 -4.80 4.77 -6.43
N TYR A 178 -5.22 5.91 -5.91
CA TYR A 178 -6.60 6.37 -5.87
C TYR A 178 -6.90 7.26 -7.08
N GLY A 179 -8.12 7.20 -7.60
CA GLY A 179 -8.53 7.95 -8.79
C GLY A 179 -7.91 7.39 -10.08
N GLY A 180 -7.96 8.19 -11.16
CA GLY A 180 -7.61 7.73 -12.50
C GLY A 180 -8.54 6.64 -13.05
N LYS A 181 -8.21 6.14 -14.23
CA LYS A 181 -8.99 5.10 -14.92
C LYS A 181 -8.11 3.88 -15.08
N VAL A 182 -8.48 2.75 -14.47
CA VAL A 182 -7.75 1.50 -14.66
C VAL A 182 -8.01 1.02 -16.09
N ARG A 183 -6.96 0.91 -16.90
CA ARG A 183 -7.08 0.41 -18.26
C ARG A 183 -7.59 -1.04 -18.23
N GLN A 184 -8.68 -1.30 -18.93
CA GLN A 184 -9.29 -2.62 -19.03
C GLN A 184 -9.89 -2.79 -20.43
N ILE A 185 -9.60 -3.92 -21.07
CA ILE A 185 -10.27 -4.26 -22.33
C ILE A 185 -11.71 -4.66 -22.02
N GLN A 186 -12.65 -3.93 -22.60
CA GLN A 186 -14.08 -4.15 -22.41
C GLN A 186 -14.68 -4.73 -23.67
N ILE A 187 -15.54 -5.74 -23.47
CA ILE A 187 -16.29 -6.38 -24.54
C ILE A 187 -17.75 -6.04 -24.29
N ASP A 188 -18.20 -5.00 -24.98
CA ASP A 188 -19.55 -4.47 -24.84
C ASP A 188 -20.50 -5.32 -25.69
N LEU A 189 -21.36 -6.10 -25.04
CA LEU A 189 -22.31 -6.97 -25.72
C LEU A 189 -23.44 -6.15 -26.38
N ASP A 190 -23.85 -6.51 -27.61
CA ASP A 190 -25.04 -5.97 -28.26
C ASP A 190 -26.22 -6.95 -28.11
N PRO A 191 -27.20 -6.66 -27.22
CA PRO A 191 -28.32 -7.56 -26.97
C PRO A 191 -29.18 -7.83 -28.23
N LYS A 192 -29.32 -6.85 -29.12
CA LYS A 192 -30.16 -6.96 -30.32
C LYS A 192 -29.48 -7.87 -31.36
N ALA A 193 -28.18 -7.68 -31.55
CA ALA A 193 -27.41 -8.53 -32.45
C ALA A 193 -27.33 -9.97 -31.92
N MET A 194 -27.04 -10.15 -30.62
CA MET A 194 -27.08 -11.44 -29.95
C MET A 194 -28.41 -12.19 -30.13
N GLN A 195 -29.54 -11.49 -29.96
CA GLN A 195 -30.87 -12.07 -30.17
C GLN A 195 -31.10 -12.46 -31.62
N THR A 196 -30.66 -11.64 -32.58
CA THR A 196 -30.80 -11.89 -34.02
C THR A 196 -30.02 -13.13 -34.46
N TYR A 197 -28.82 -13.32 -33.90
CA TYR A 197 -27.94 -14.42 -34.25
C TYR A 197 -28.08 -15.66 -33.35
N GLY A 198 -28.97 -15.62 -32.34
CA GLY A 198 -29.17 -16.71 -31.40
C GLY A 198 -27.89 -17.07 -30.64
N VAL A 199 -27.18 -16.05 -30.16
CA VAL A 199 -25.94 -16.16 -29.38
C VAL A 199 -26.17 -15.61 -27.97
N SER A 200 -25.83 -16.39 -26.96
CA SER A 200 -25.89 -16.03 -25.56
C SER A 200 -24.61 -15.34 -25.08
N ALA A 201 -24.71 -14.55 -24.01
CA ALA A 201 -23.53 -13.95 -23.36
C ALA A 201 -22.54 -15.02 -22.83
N GLN A 202 -23.05 -16.19 -22.46
CA GLN A 202 -22.23 -17.33 -22.03
C GLN A 202 -21.41 -17.90 -23.18
N GLU A 203 -21.98 -18.03 -24.38
CA GLU A 203 -21.25 -18.44 -25.58
C GLU A 203 -20.15 -17.42 -25.93
N VAL A 204 -20.42 -16.12 -25.82
CA VAL A 204 -19.39 -15.08 -26.03
C VAL A 204 -18.25 -15.22 -25.02
N ASN A 205 -18.56 -15.33 -23.73
CA ASN A 205 -17.55 -15.53 -22.69
C ASN A 205 -16.73 -16.81 -22.89
N ALA A 206 -17.38 -17.92 -23.26
CA ALA A 206 -16.70 -19.18 -23.54
C ALA A 206 -15.78 -19.07 -24.76
N ALA A 207 -16.21 -18.36 -25.82
CA ALA A 207 -15.40 -18.13 -27.01
C ALA A 207 -14.13 -17.33 -26.69
N ILE A 208 -14.23 -16.29 -25.87
CA ILE A 208 -13.08 -15.50 -25.41
C ILE A 208 -12.15 -16.35 -24.55
N ALA A 209 -12.69 -17.09 -23.58
CA ALA A 209 -11.90 -17.93 -22.68
C ALA A 209 -11.13 -19.03 -23.43
N ALA A 210 -11.72 -19.59 -24.49
CA ALA A 210 -11.08 -20.64 -25.29
C ALA A 210 -10.00 -20.11 -26.25
N GLN A 211 -10.00 -18.82 -26.57
CA GLN A 211 -9.17 -18.23 -27.64
C GLN A 211 -8.25 -17.11 -27.16
N ASN A 212 -8.22 -16.85 -25.85
CA ASN A 212 -7.27 -15.97 -25.22
C ASN A 212 -6.40 -16.76 -24.24
N LEU A 213 -5.71 -17.76 -24.78
CA LEU A 213 -4.94 -18.73 -23.99
C LEU A 213 -3.44 -18.58 -24.24
N ILE A 214 -2.67 -18.55 -23.16
CA ILE A 214 -1.21 -18.68 -23.22
C ILE A 214 -0.90 -20.16 -23.04
N ILE A 215 -0.77 -20.88 -24.16
CA ILE A 215 -0.48 -22.32 -24.16
C ILE A 215 1.04 -22.53 -24.35
N PRO A 216 1.74 -23.19 -23.42
CA PRO A 216 3.16 -23.50 -23.61
C PRO A 216 3.32 -24.56 -24.71
N GLY A 217 3.99 -24.20 -25.81
CA GLY A 217 4.23 -25.09 -26.95
C GLY A 217 5.40 -26.08 -26.75
N GLY A 218 6.15 -25.95 -25.66
CA GLY A 218 7.34 -26.75 -25.40
C GLY A 218 8.54 -26.35 -26.26
N THR A 219 9.50 -27.25 -26.40
CA THR A 219 10.67 -27.09 -27.25
C THR A 219 10.79 -28.25 -28.24
N GLU A 220 11.38 -27.98 -29.39
CA GLU A 220 11.67 -29.00 -30.40
C GLU A 220 13.15 -28.92 -30.79
N LYS A 221 13.82 -30.08 -30.78
CA LYS A 221 15.25 -30.15 -31.09
C LYS A 221 15.47 -30.50 -32.55
N ILE A 222 16.01 -29.56 -33.33
CA ILE A 222 16.30 -29.74 -34.74
C ILE A 222 17.83 -29.65 -34.94
N GLY A 223 18.45 -30.82 -35.17
CA GLY A 223 19.90 -30.95 -35.27
C GLY A 223 20.61 -30.60 -33.95
N LYS A 224 21.44 -29.54 -33.99
CA LYS A 224 22.19 -29.05 -32.82
C LYS A 224 21.49 -27.93 -32.05
N TYR A 225 20.35 -27.44 -32.54
CA TYR A 225 19.61 -26.33 -31.94
C TYR A 225 18.31 -26.82 -31.30
N GLU A 226 17.94 -26.22 -30.18
CA GLU A 226 16.66 -26.42 -29.50
C GLU A 226 15.82 -25.15 -29.69
N TYR A 227 14.68 -25.30 -30.35
CA TYR A 227 13.78 -24.21 -30.68
C TYR A 227 12.63 -24.19 -29.68
N ILE A 228 12.35 -23.02 -29.12
CA ILE A 228 11.17 -22.81 -28.29
C ILE A 228 9.96 -22.60 -29.21
N ILE A 229 8.96 -23.46 -29.10
CA ILE A 229 7.73 -23.33 -29.87
C ILE A 229 6.84 -22.31 -29.19
N LYS A 230 6.63 -21.17 -29.85
CA LYS A 230 5.71 -20.12 -29.41
C LYS A 230 4.41 -20.22 -30.21
N LEU A 231 3.30 -20.43 -29.50
CA LEU A 231 1.96 -20.42 -30.08
C LEU A 231 1.38 -19.00 -30.06
N ASN A 232 0.67 -18.62 -31.11
CA ASN A 232 -0.07 -17.36 -31.24
C ASN A 232 -1.52 -17.51 -30.73
N GLY A 233 -1.69 -18.05 -29.52
CA GLY A 233 -3.00 -18.40 -28.94
C GLY A 233 -3.77 -17.25 -28.28
N SER A 234 -3.26 -16.02 -28.34
CA SER A 234 -3.87 -14.83 -27.73
C SER A 234 -3.69 -13.62 -28.67
N PRO A 235 -4.76 -12.84 -28.92
CA PRO A 235 -4.70 -11.61 -29.70
C PRO A 235 -3.67 -10.61 -29.15
N LEU A 236 -2.90 -10.00 -30.06
CA LEU A 236 -1.89 -9.00 -29.70
C LEU A 236 -2.48 -7.58 -29.61
N SER A 237 -3.63 -7.37 -30.25
CA SER A 237 -4.33 -6.08 -30.29
C SER A 237 -5.79 -6.22 -29.87
N VAL A 238 -6.39 -5.09 -29.50
CA VAL A 238 -7.81 -5.03 -29.14
C VAL A 238 -8.68 -5.28 -30.37
N GLU A 239 -8.23 -4.86 -31.53
CA GLU A 239 -8.89 -5.04 -32.81
C GLU A 239 -8.93 -6.52 -33.21
N GLU A 240 -7.90 -7.30 -32.87
CA GLU A 240 -7.89 -8.75 -33.11
C GLU A 240 -8.92 -9.49 -32.24
N LEU A 241 -9.22 -8.99 -31.02
CA LEU A 241 -10.28 -9.57 -30.19
C LEU A 241 -11.65 -9.50 -30.88
N ASN A 242 -11.91 -8.44 -31.65
CA ASN A 242 -13.14 -8.31 -32.43
C ASN A 242 -13.29 -9.37 -33.54
N ASN A 243 -12.18 -9.99 -33.97
CA ASN A 243 -12.14 -11.02 -35.00
C ASN A 243 -12.10 -12.45 -34.43
N LEU A 244 -12.38 -12.62 -33.13
CA LEU A 244 -12.51 -13.95 -32.55
C LEU A 244 -13.83 -14.60 -32.96
N PRO A 245 -13.84 -15.83 -33.52
CA PRO A 245 -15.07 -16.56 -33.82
C PRO A 245 -15.83 -16.92 -32.54
N VAL A 246 -17.12 -16.63 -32.50
CA VAL A 246 -18.03 -16.99 -31.40
C VAL A 246 -18.83 -18.24 -31.72
N LYS A 247 -19.33 -18.34 -32.96
CA LYS A 247 -20.20 -19.44 -33.39
C LYS A 247 -20.03 -19.70 -34.89
N ALA A 248 -19.91 -20.97 -35.27
CA ALA A 248 -19.88 -21.37 -36.67
C ALA A 248 -21.20 -22.05 -37.03
N THR A 249 -21.90 -21.51 -38.03
CA THR A 249 -23.05 -22.16 -38.68
C THR A 249 -22.66 -22.56 -40.11
N PRO A 250 -23.36 -23.53 -40.73
CA PRO A 250 -23.06 -23.92 -42.11
C PRO A 250 -23.08 -22.71 -43.05
N GLY A 251 -21.92 -22.36 -43.61
CA GLY A 251 -21.77 -21.21 -44.53
C GLY A 251 -21.48 -19.85 -43.88
N ARG A 252 -21.43 -19.72 -42.54
CA ARG A 252 -21.08 -18.46 -41.88
C ARG A 252 -20.40 -18.65 -40.53
N VAL A 253 -19.30 -17.92 -40.30
CA VAL A 253 -18.69 -17.78 -38.99
C VAL A 253 -19.11 -16.44 -38.42
N LEU A 254 -19.68 -16.46 -37.22
CA LEU A 254 -19.99 -15.26 -36.44
C LEU A 254 -18.79 -14.92 -35.57
N TYR A 255 -18.39 -13.66 -35.59
CA TYR A 255 -17.27 -13.12 -34.85
C TYR A 255 -17.75 -12.26 -33.68
N ILE A 256 -16.86 -11.93 -32.74
CA ILE A 256 -17.17 -11.02 -31.62
C ILE A 256 -17.77 -9.72 -32.16
N ARG A 257 -17.17 -9.11 -33.19
CA ARG A 257 -17.68 -7.88 -33.83
C ARG A 257 -19.12 -7.96 -34.34
N ASP A 258 -19.67 -9.15 -34.57
CA ASP A 258 -21.04 -9.33 -35.05
C ASP A 258 -22.07 -9.29 -33.91
N VAL A 259 -21.64 -9.50 -32.65
CA VAL A 259 -22.51 -9.64 -31.47
C VAL A 259 -22.07 -8.77 -30.27
N ALA A 260 -20.88 -8.19 -30.33
CA ALA A 260 -20.25 -7.41 -29.28
C ALA A 260 -19.14 -6.51 -29.87
N HIS A 261 -18.61 -5.60 -29.06
CA HIS A 261 -17.53 -4.71 -29.47
C HIS A 261 -16.43 -4.68 -28.40
N ALA A 262 -15.26 -5.22 -28.74
CA ALA A 262 -14.06 -5.14 -27.94
C ALA A 262 -13.40 -3.76 -28.12
N ARG A 263 -13.19 -3.03 -27.04
CA ARG A 263 -12.49 -1.73 -27.03
C ARG A 263 -11.56 -1.57 -25.84
N ASP A 264 -10.57 -0.72 -26.02
CA ASP A 264 -9.73 -0.27 -24.92
C ASP A 264 -10.54 0.70 -24.05
N GLY A 265 -10.72 0.36 -22.78
CA GLY A 265 -11.68 0.99 -21.91
C GLY A 265 -11.22 1.02 -20.46
N PHE A 266 -12.19 1.22 -19.57
CA PHE A 266 -11.98 1.27 -18.13
C PHE A 266 -13.29 0.95 -17.43
N PRO A 267 -13.26 0.20 -16.31
CA PRO A 267 -14.47 -0.10 -15.56
C PRO A 267 -15.12 1.19 -15.04
N PRO A 268 -16.42 1.15 -14.71
CA PRO A 268 -17.10 2.28 -14.06
C PRO A 268 -16.28 2.78 -12.85
N GLN A 269 -15.96 4.07 -12.84
CA GLN A 269 -15.17 4.65 -11.75
C GLN A 269 -16.00 4.71 -10.47
N THR A 270 -15.59 3.95 -9.46
CA THR A 270 -16.15 4.01 -8.10
C THR A 270 -15.42 5.03 -7.21
N ASN A 271 -14.25 5.48 -7.63
CA ASN A 271 -13.40 6.44 -6.93
C ASN A 271 -12.87 7.49 -7.90
N ILE A 272 -13.04 8.77 -7.56
CA ILE A 272 -12.58 9.90 -8.39
C ILE A 272 -11.79 10.87 -7.50
N VAL A 273 -10.55 11.13 -7.88
CA VAL A 273 -9.70 12.13 -7.24
C VAL A 273 -9.66 13.38 -8.10
N ARG A 274 -9.82 14.54 -7.47
CA ARG A 274 -9.66 15.85 -8.11
C ARG A 274 -8.75 16.74 -7.28
N VAL A 275 -7.85 17.44 -7.96
CA VAL A 275 -6.98 18.46 -7.36
C VAL A 275 -7.19 19.75 -8.12
N ASN A 276 -7.59 20.81 -7.41
CA ASN A 276 -7.93 22.12 -7.98
C ASN A 276 -8.91 22.03 -9.17
N GLY A 277 -9.91 21.15 -9.07
CA GLY A 277 -10.92 20.93 -10.12
C GLY A 277 -10.48 20.00 -11.26
N GLN A 278 -9.18 19.66 -11.37
CA GLN A 278 -8.67 18.75 -12.39
C GLN A 278 -8.65 17.31 -11.88
N ARG A 279 -8.97 16.34 -12.75
CA ARG A 279 -8.91 14.92 -12.42
C ARG A 279 -7.44 14.49 -12.27
N ALA A 280 -7.17 13.73 -11.22
CA ALA A 280 -5.82 13.34 -10.87
C ALA A 280 -5.76 11.89 -10.36
N VAL A 281 -4.55 11.40 -10.21
CA VAL A 281 -4.24 10.13 -9.54
C VAL A 281 -3.47 10.45 -8.28
N MET A 282 -3.97 10.00 -7.13
CA MET A 282 -3.32 10.19 -5.84
C MET A 282 -2.67 8.88 -5.41
N MET A 283 -1.38 8.95 -5.08
CA MET A 283 -0.64 7.84 -4.52
C MET A 283 -0.32 8.14 -3.06
N SER A 284 -0.74 7.23 -2.18
CA SER A 284 -0.39 7.31 -0.77
C SER A 284 0.90 6.55 -0.51
N VAL A 285 1.77 7.13 0.31
CA VAL A 285 2.92 6.45 0.89
C VAL A 285 2.63 6.28 2.37
N GLN A 286 2.71 5.05 2.83
CA GLN A 286 2.51 4.68 4.23
C GLN A 286 3.84 4.23 4.83
N LYS A 287 4.01 4.45 6.14
CA LYS A 287 5.16 3.93 6.90
C LYS A 287 4.97 2.44 7.15
N THR A 288 6.04 1.66 6.99
CA THR A 288 6.09 0.26 7.43
C THR A 288 7.23 0.04 8.41
N GLY A 289 6.92 -0.63 9.52
CA GLY A 289 7.87 -0.89 10.60
C GLY A 289 8.29 0.39 11.34
N GLU A 290 9.50 0.37 11.90
CA GLU A 290 10.05 1.39 12.80
C GLU A 290 10.87 2.48 12.07
N ALA A 291 10.78 2.56 10.73
CA ALA A 291 11.52 3.54 9.95
C ALA A 291 11.04 4.97 10.23
N SER A 292 11.94 5.97 10.20
CA SER A 292 11.54 7.36 10.47
C SER A 292 10.75 7.97 9.31
N THR A 293 9.62 8.61 9.65
CA THR A 293 8.79 9.38 8.71
C THR A 293 9.59 10.44 7.93
N ILE A 294 10.46 11.19 8.62
CA ILE A 294 11.30 12.23 8.00
C ILE A 294 12.27 11.60 7.00
N GLU A 295 12.87 10.46 7.36
CA GLU A 295 13.86 9.78 6.52
C GLU A 295 13.22 9.21 5.25
N ILE A 296 12.07 8.56 5.36
CA ILE A 296 11.33 8.02 4.21
C ILE A 296 10.97 9.15 3.25
N VAL A 297 10.37 10.23 3.75
CA VAL A 297 9.99 11.38 2.92
C VAL A 297 11.21 12.02 2.26
N LYS A 298 12.33 12.16 2.99
CA LYS A 298 13.59 12.68 2.43
C LYS A 298 14.12 11.81 1.28
N ARG A 299 14.12 10.49 1.45
CA ARG A 299 14.56 9.53 0.42
C ARG A 299 13.65 9.59 -0.81
N ILE A 300 12.33 9.65 -0.62
CA ILE A 300 11.37 9.79 -1.73
C ILE A 300 11.59 11.11 -2.49
N LYS A 301 11.70 12.23 -1.77
CA LYS A 301 11.98 13.54 -2.37
C LYS A 301 13.29 13.57 -3.14
N ALA A 302 14.31 12.83 -2.72
CA ALA A 302 15.58 12.72 -3.42
C ALA A 302 15.47 11.95 -4.76
N LEU A 303 14.52 11.01 -4.88
CA LEU A 303 14.26 10.27 -6.12
C LEU A 303 13.40 11.05 -7.12
N ILE A 304 12.56 11.97 -6.65
CA ILE A 304 11.65 12.73 -7.52
C ILE A 304 12.35 13.48 -8.67
N PRO A 305 13.50 14.16 -8.49
CA PRO A 305 14.20 14.79 -9.60
C PRO A 305 14.59 13.82 -10.73
N GLN A 306 15.04 12.61 -10.39
CA GLN A 306 15.40 11.59 -11.36
C GLN A 306 14.15 11.07 -12.08
N ILE A 307 13.06 10.86 -11.34
CA ILE A 307 11.77 10.44 -11.89
C ILE A 307 11.19 11.52 -12.83
N LYS A 308 11.37 12.81 -12.52
CA LYS A 308 10.90 13.92 -13.36
C LYS A 308 11.63 13.98 -14.71
N GLN A 309 12.87 13.49 -14.82
CA GLN A 309 13.63 13.47 -16.08
C GLN A 309 13.11 12.43 -17.09
N ILE A 310 12.54 11.34 -16.60
CA ILE A 310 12.02 10.21 -17.39
C ILE A 310 10.49 10.26 -17.54
N MET A 311 9.87 11.27 -16.94
CA MET A 311 8.43 11.47 -16.96
C MET A 311 7.97 12.02 -18.33
N PRO A 312 6.83 11.55 -18.87
CA PRO A 312 6.26 12.09 -20.10
C PRO A 312 6.00 13.60 -20.01
N ALA A 313 6.19 14.31 -21.13
CA ALA A 313 5.90 15.73 -21.21
C ALA A 313 4.43 16.03 -20.88
N GLY A 314 4.19 17.03 -20.04
CA GLY A 314 2.85 17.45 -19.63
C GLY A 314 2.28 16.72 -18.41
N LEU A 315 3.02 15.79 -17.80
CA LEU A 315 2.67 15.21 -16.51
C LEU A 315 3.24 16.09 -15.38
N ASN A 316 2.43 16.38 -14.37
CA ASN A 316 2.84 17.08 -13.16
C ASN A 316 2.78 16.12 -11.96
N LEU A 317 3.87 16.09 -11.20
CA LEU A 317 3.98 15.34 -9.96
C LEU A 317 4.21 16.31 -8.81
N ASP A 318 3.21 16.40 -7.95
CA ASP A 318 3.15 17.30 -6.79
C ASP A 318 2.98 16.52 -5.48
N PHE A 319 3.37 17.15 -4.37
CA PHE A 319 3.14 16.64 -3.02
C PHE A 319 1.91 17.35 -2.46
N PHE A 320 0.85 16.58 -2.18
CA PHE A 320 -0.39 17.12 -1.64
C PHE A 320 -0.37 17.19 -0.11
N ALA A 321 0.09 16.12 0.53
CA ALA A 321 0.23 16.06 1.99
C ALA A 321 1.63 15.55 2.34
N ASP A 322 2.29 16.21 3.29
CA ASP A 322 3.63 15.87 3.75
C ASP A 322 3.71 16.01 5.27
N GLN A 323 3.74 14.87 5.95
CA GLN A 323 3.80 14.82 7.41
C GLN A 323 5.18 15.22 7.95
N SER A 324 6.26 15.13 7.15
CA SER A 324 7.61 15.46 7.60
C SER A 324 7.76 16.93 8.01
N ILE A 325 6.97 17.83 7.42
CA ILE A 325 6.95 19.25 7.76
C ILE A 325 6.46 19.43 9.20
N PHE A 326 5.36 18.75 9.55
CA PHE A 326 4.79 18.80 10.89
C PHE A 326 5.74 18.18 11.92
N VAL A 327 6.29 16.99 11.65
CA VAL A 327 7.22 16.30 12.57
C VAL A 327 8.47 17.16 12.80
N THR A 328 9.03 17.75 11.74
CA THR A 328 10.22 18.61 11.85
C THR A 328 9.92 19.88 12.66
N ALA A 329 8.75 20.48 12.47
CA ALA A 329 8.34 21.65 13.25
C ALA A 329 8.15 21.31 14.74
N ALA A 330 7.52 20.17 15.05
CA ALA A 330 7.33 19.71 16.43
C ALA A 330 8.68 19.46 17.14
N ILE A 331 9.63 18.79 16.48
CA ILE A 331 10.98 18.55 17.02
C ILE A 331 11.71 19.87 17.27
N LYS A 332 11.69 20.80 16.30
CA LYS A 332 12.28 22.13 16.47
C LYS A 332 11.64 22.89 17.63
N GLY A 333 10.32 22.79 17.79
CA GLY A 333 9.59 23.36 18.92
C GLY A 333 10.12 22.83 20.25
N VAL A 334 10.17 21.51 20.43
CA VAL A 334 10.67 20.88 21.66
C VAL A 334 12.12 21.27 21.96
N ILE A 335 13.00 21.31 20.95
CA ILE A 335 14.39 21.75 21.12
C ILE A 335 14.44 23.22 21.56
N THR A 336 13.65 24.09 20.92
CA THR A 336 13.63 25.52 21.24
C THR A 336 13.15 25.76 22.66
N GLU A 337 12.03 25.14 23.05
CA GLU A 337 11.48 25.21 24.41
C GLU A 337 12.45 24.62 25.45
N GLY A 338 13.11 23.50 25.13
CA GLY A 338 14.12 22.89 26.00
C GLY A 338 15.33 23.79 26.23
N VAL A 339 15.82 24.46 25.18
CA VAL A 339 16.93 25.42 25.29
C VAL A 339 16.51 26.66 26.07
N ILE A 340 15.30 27.20 25.83
CA ILE A 340 14.77 28.34 26.58
C ILE A 340 14.63 27.98 28.06
N ALA A 341 14.04 26.83 28.38
CA ALA A 341 13.90 26.36 29.76
C ALA A 341 15.25 26.17 30.45
N ALA A 342 16.23 25.57 29.76
CA ALA A 342 17.58 25.42 30.28
C ALA A 342 18.26 26.78 30.52
N ALA A 343 18.13 27.72 29.59
CA ALA A 343 18.70 29.06 29.70
C ALA A 343 18.05 29.88 30.83
N LEU A 344 16.71 29.86 30.95
CA LEU A 344 15.99 30.55 32.02
C LEU A 344 16.32 29.95 33.39
N THR A 345 16.45 28.63 33.48
CA THR A 345 16.87 27.95 34.72
C THR A 345 18.30 28.34 35.10
N ALA A 346 19.23 28.34 34.13
CA ALA A 346 20.61 28.79 34.36
C ALA A 346 20.67 30.26 34.78
N LEU A 347 19.86 31.14 34.15
CA LEU A 347 19.77 32.55 34.50
C LEU A 347 19.22 32.74 35.91
N MET A 348 18.15 32.03 36.28
CA MET A 348 17.59 32.05 37.63
C MET A 348 18.66 31.66 38.66
N ILE A 349 19.37 30.55 38.44
CA ILE A 349 20.46 30.09 39.33
C ILE A 349 21.56 31.16 39.43
N LEU A 350 21.96 31.77 38.31
CA LEU A 350 22.96 32.83 38.29
C LEU A 350 22.54 34.06 39.10
N LEU A 351 21.28 34.47 38.99
CA LEU A 351 20.73 35.61 39.75
C LEU A 351 20.72 35.36 41.26
N PHE A 352 20.42 34.13 41.71
CA PHE A 352 20.37 33.80 43.13
C PHE A 352 21.75 33.49 43.74
N LEU A 353 22.69 32.87 42.99
CA LEU A 353 24.00 32.49 43.51
C LEU A 353 25.11 33.52 43.23
N GLY A 354 24.87 34.50 42.35
CA GLY A 354 25.77 35.62 42.07
C GLY A 354 27.16 35.24 41.49
N SER A 355 27.40 33.98 41.14
CA SER A 355 28.71 33.48 40.72
C SER A 355 28.61 32.46 39.58
N TRP A 356 29.27 32.78 38.46
CA TRP A 356 29.25 31.97 37.22
C TRP A 356 29.76 30.54 37.41
N ARG A 357 30.73 30.35 38.31
CA ARG A 357 31.27 29.01 38.67
C ARG A 357 30.21 28.14 39.32
N SER A 358 29.37 28.72 40.18
CA SER A 358 28.29 28.01 40.89
C SER A 358 27.10 27.70 39.99
N THR A 359 26.92 28.46 38.90
CA THR A 359 25.92 28.20 37.86
C THR A 359 26.33 27.07 36.91
N LEU A 360 27.61 27.00 36.51
CA LEU A 360 28.13 25.97 35.60
C LEU A 360 28.41 24.63 36.27
N ILE A 361 28.94 24.68 37.49
CA ILE A 361 29.29 23.52 38.29
C ILE A 361 28.45 23.67 39.53
N ARG A 362 27.40 22.88 39.69
CA ARG A 362 26.71 22.76 40.99
C ARG A 362 27.69 22.11 41.99
N GLN A 363 28.67 22.87 42.47
CA GLN A 363 29.58 22.51 43.55
C GLN A 363 29.56 23.57 44.65
N ARG A 364 28.78 23.20 45.67
CA ARG A 364 28.88 23.48 47.11
C ARG A 364 28.51 24.88 47.65
N PRO A 365 27.84 24.95 48.81
CA PRO A 365 28.06 26.03 49.77
C PRO A 365 29.43 25.94 50.43
#